data_AF-A0A5C2H284-F1
#
_entry.id   AF-A0A5C2H284-F1
#
_cell.length_a   1.000
_cell.length_b   1.000
_cell.length_c   1.000
_cell.angle_alpha   90.00
_cell.angle_beta   90.00
_cell.angle_gamma   90.00
#
_symmetry.space_group_name_H-M   'P 1'
#
loop_
_entity.id
_entity.type
_entity.pdbx_description
1 polymer ?
#
loop_
_entity_poly.entity_id
_entity_poly.type
_entity_poly.pdbx_seq_one_letter_code
_entity_poly.pdbx_strand_id
1 'polypeptide(L)'
;MLRTVLAALMLSAISTSANAEWVLRSPEASDDNGSVFVQNAQGHRLDIGCGNGGTIDISLTPDTRPADLKFVDDGAVVYFEVDGGQPLQMPATCGDHGCYQDFMLGGEPWPVSQMRAITSALRSGSSVDVLLGGKIMSRFDLSGSSAALGEFAARTQCDGL
;
A
#
# COMPACT_ATOMS: atom_id res chain seq x y z
N MET A 1 -40.75 21.11 47.57
CA MET A 1 -40.83 21.35 46.12
C MET A 1 -39.47 21.82 45.65
N LEU A 2 -38.74 21.01 44.89
CA LEU A 2 -38.15 21.33 43.58
C LEU A 2 -37.16 20.20 43.25
N ARG A 3 -37.55 19.37 42.28
CA ARG A 3 -36.76 18.31 41.67
C ARG A 3 -35.70 18.97 40.78
N THR A 4 -34.47 18.50 40.82
CA THR A 4 -33.55 18.70 39.69
C THR A 4 -32.73 17.43 39.50
N VAL A 5 -33.25 16.58 38.64
CA VAL A 5 -32.62 15.39 38.09
C VAL A 5 -31.57 15.88 37.10
N LEU A 6 -30.28 15.76 37.44
CA LEU A 6 -29.21 15.96 36.46
C LEU A 6 -29.13 14.71 35.60
N ALA A 7 -29.58 14.84 34.34
CA ALA A 7 -29.45 13.83 33.32
C ALA A 7 -27.97 13.63 32.96
N ALA A 8 -27.45 12.44 33.23
CA ALA A 8 -26.16 12.00 32.73
C ALA A 8 -26.30 11.78 31.21
N LEU A 9 -25.75 12.71 30.42
CA LEU A 9 -25.52 12.48 28.98
C LEU A 9 -24.44 11.41 28.84
N MET A 10 -24.86 10.18 28.56
CA MET A 10 -23.99 9.19 27.91
C MET A 10 -23.73 9.67 26.48
N LEU A 11 -22.64 10.40 26.26
CA LEU A 11 -22.03 10.50 24.94
C LEU A 11 -21.42 9.13 24.63
N SER A 12 -22.20 8.27 24.00
CA SER A 12 -21.67 7.12 23.26
C SER A 12 -20.79 7.67 22.15
N ALA A 13 -19.48 7.63 22.34
CA ALA A 13 -18.51 7.86 21.29
C ALA A 13 -18.75 6.81 20.21
N ILE A 14 -19.49 7.19 19.17
CA ILE A 14 -19.50 6.47 17.91
C ILE A 14 -18.07 6.62 17.37
N SER A 15 -17.23 5.66 17.72
CA SER A 15 -15.93 5.49 17.07
C SER A 15 -16.28 5.05 15.65
N THR A 16 -16.45 6.02 14.75
CA THR A 16 -16.39 5.73 13.32
C THR A 16 -14.97 5.21 13.10
N SER A 17 -14.83 3.89 13.01
CA SER A 17 -13.67 3.29 12.39
C SER A 17 -13.55 3.96 11.04
N ALA A 18 -12.57 4.84 10.87
CA ALA A 18 -12.25 5.37 9.56
C ALA A 18 -11.82 4.14 8.75
N ASN A 19 -12.73 3.63 7.92
CA ASN A 19 -12.41 2.57 6.98
C ASN A 19 -11.22 3.07 6.16
N ALA A 20 -10.26 2.21 5.86
CA ALA A 20 -9.17 2.59 4.99
C ALA A 20 -9.75 3.06 3.65
N GLU A 21 -9.50 4.33 3.33
CA GLU A 21 -10.01 4.94 2.11
C GLU A 21 -8.94 4.78 1.03
N TRP A 22 -9.27 3.98 0.01
CA TRP A 22 -8.49 3.90 -1.21
C TRP A 22 -8.83 5.11 -2.09
N VAL A 23 -7.82 5.92 -2.38
CA VAL A 23 -7.97 7.18 -3.11
C VAL A 23 -7.35 7.03 -4.49
N LEU A 24 -8.12 7.36 -5.54
CA LEU A 24 -7.57 7.56 -6.87
C LEU A 24 -6.98 8.96 -6.99
N ARG A 25 -5.72 9.01 -7.42
CA ARG A 25 -5.04 10.22 -7.82
C ARG A 25 -5.06 10.33 -9.34
N SER A 26 -5.56 11.45 -9.85
CA SER A 26 -5.52 11.76 -11.27
C SER A 26 -4.08 11.99 -11.75
N PRO A 27 -3.80 11.75 -13.04
CA PRO A 27 -2.62 12.29 -13.72
C PRO A 27 -2.43 13.79 -13.46
N GLU A 28 -1.22 14.19 -13.07
CA GLU A 28 -0.84 15.60 -12.85
C GLU A 28 0.05 16.15 -13.98
N ALA A 29 0.59 15.26 -14.81
CA ALA A 29 1.45 15.58 -15.96
C ALA A 29 1.12 14.67 -17.15
N SER A 30 1.61 15.01 -18.35
CA SER A 30 1.36 14.24 -19.57
C SER A 30 2.00 12.86 -19.60
N ASP A 31 3.04 12.65 -18.79
CA ASP A 31 3.76 11.39 -18.61
C ASP A 31 3.34 10.64 -17.33
N ASP A 32 2.50 11.26 -16.50
CA ASP A 32 1.94 10.66 -15.31
C ASP A 32 0.64 9.93 -15.65
N ASN A 33 0.54 8.66 -15.28
CA ASN A 33 -0.65 7.85 -15.55
C ASN A 33 -1.60 7.74 -14.35
N GLY A 34 -1.36 8.52 -13.30
CA GLY A 34 -2.13 8.50 -12.06
C GLY A 34 -1.68 7.39 -11.12
N SER A 35 -2.33 7.30 -9.97
CA SER A 35 -2.12 6.20 -9.02
C SER A 35 -3.35 5.94 -8.17
N VAL A 36 -3.34 4.83 -7.45
CA VAL A 36 -4.27 4.58 -6.35
C VAL A 36 -3.47 4.33 -5.08
N PHE A 37 -3.90 4.90 -3.97
CA PHE A 37 -3.20 4.72 -2.70
C PHE A 37 -4.14 4.53 -1.52
N VAL A 38 -3.61 3.95 -0.46
CA VAL A 38 -4.27 3.82 0.84
C VAL A 38 -3.32 4.32 1.93
N GLN A 39 -3.87 5.00 2.94
CA GLN A 39 -3.12 5.42 4.11
C GLN A 39 -3.63 4.69 5.36
N ASN A 40 -2.72 4.16 6.18
CA ASN A 40 -3.09 3.53 7.44
C ASN A 40 -3.13 4.56 8.60
N ALA A 41 -3.60 4.13 9.77
CA ALA A 41 -3.71 4.99 10.96
C ALA A 41 -2.37 5.53 11.50
N GLN A 42 -1.25 4.93 11.11
CA GLN A 42 0.11 5.37 11.46
C GLN A 42 0.63 6.44 10.48
N GLY A 43 -0.17 6.79 9.45
CA GLY A 43 0.20 7.74 8.42
C GLY A 43 1.05 7.14 7.30
N HIS A 44 1.28 5.82 7.30
CA HIS A 44 1.99 5.15 6.22
C HIS A 44 1.08 5.06 5.00
N ARG A 45 1.65 5.19 3.81
CA ARG A 45 0.96 5.16 2.53
C ARG A 45 1.54 4.06 1.65
N LEU A 46 0.66 3.21 1.14
CA LEU A 46 0.94 2.28 0.04
C LEU A 46 0.32 2.86 -1.23
N ASP A 47 1.14 3.11 -2.24
CA ASP A 47 0.74 3.64 -3.54
C ASP A 47 1.00 2.61 -4.64
N ILE A 48 0.02 2.43 -5.52
CA ILE A 48 0.07 1.62 -6.74
C ILE A 48 -0.18 2.58 -7.92
N GLY A 49 0.90 3.01 -8.55
CA GLY A 49 0.90 3.87 -9.71
C GLY A 49 1.12 3.12 -11.01
N CYS A 50 1.17 3.90 -12.09
CA CYS A 50 1.63 3.42 -13.37
C CYS A 50 2.83 4.26 -13.81
N GLY A 51 4.02 3.68 -13.71
CA GLY A 51 5.27 4.37 -14.00
C GLY A 51 5.42 4.71 -15.48
N ASN A 52 6.35 5.61 -15.79
CA ASN A 52 6.60 6.08 -17.16
C ASN A 52 7.02 4.95 -18.14
N GLY A 53 7.46 3.80 -17.61
CA GLY A 53 7.78 2.60 -18.39
C GLY A 53 6.56 1.75 -18.79
N GLY A 54 5.34 2.15 -18.41
CA GLY A 54 4.11 1.41 -18.73
C GLY A 54 3.88 0.17 -17.86
N THR A 55 4.67 -0.01 -16.81
CA THR A 55 4.48 -1.05 -15.78
C THR A 55 4.05 -0.41 -14.47
N ILE A 56 3.40 -1.18 -13.59
CA ILE A 56 3.03 -0.68 -12.27
C ILE A 56 4.25 -0.12 -11.54
N ASP A 57 4.01 0.88 -10.72
CA ASP A 57 4.97 1.40 -9.76
C ASP A 57 4.38 1.24 -8.37
N ILE A 58 5.12 0.63 -7.45
CA ILE A 58 4.66 0.40 -6.09
C ILE A 58 5.59 1.14 -5.13
N SER A 59 5.02 1.93 -4.22
CA SER A 59 5.81 2.61 -3.19
C SER A 59 5.18 2.54 -1.81
N LEU A 60 6.04 2.50 -0.80
CA LEU A 60 5.70 2.57 0.61
C LEU A 60 6.39 3.79 1.23
N THR A 61 5.61 4.74 1.73
CA THR A 61 6.11 5.97 2.34
C THR A 61 5.44 6.22 3.70
N PRO A 62 6.10 6.92 4.65
CA PRO A 62 7.52 7.29 4.65
C PRO A 62 8.43 6.05 4.81
N ASP A 63 9.72 6.24 5.11
CA ASP A 63 10.60 5.13 5.50
C ASP A 63 10.10 4.49 6.81
N THR A 64 9.61 3.26 6.71
CA THR A 64 9.11 2.46 7.84
C THR A 64 9.98 1.23 8.12
N ARG A 65 11.21 1.22 7.60
CA ARG A 65 12.14 0.11 7.82
C ARG A 65 12.44 -0.08 9.31
N PRO A 66 12.51 -1.33 9.80
CA PRO A 66 12.93 -1.60 11.18
C PRO A 66 14.35 -1.10 11.41
N ALA A 67 14.54 -0.30 12.46
CA ALA A 67 15.82 0.36 12.75
C ALA A 67 17.01 -0.59 13.03
N ASP A 68 16.73 -1.87 13.29
CA ASP A 68 17.74 -2.88 13.60
C ASP A 68 18.13 -3.75 12.39
N LEU A 69 17.51 -3.53 11.22
CA LEU A 69 17.94 -4.16 9.97
C LEU A 69 19.13 -3.40 9.39
N LYS A 70 20.26 -4.10 9.24
CA LYS A 70 21.41 -3.58 8.50
C LYS A 70 21.12 -3.66 7.01
N PHE A 71 21.02 -2.51 6.36
CA PHE A 71 20.88 -2.42 4.91
C PHE A 71 22.24 -2.61 4.23
N VAL A 72 22.22 -3.29 3.10
CA VAL A 72 23.28 -3.20 2.10
C VAL A 72 22.71 -2.30 1.02
N ASP A 73 23.46 -1.31 0.55
CA ASP A 73 22.97 -0.30 -0.41
C ASP A 73 22.55 -0.91 -1.76
N ASP A 74 22.88 -2.18 -2.01
CA ASP A 74 22.55 -2.95 -3.21
C ASP A 74 21.13 -3.58 -3.13
N GLY A 75 20.10 -2.73 -3.09
CA GLY A 75 18.70 -3.14 -3.23
C GLY A 75 18.14 -3.98 -2.07
N ALA A 76 16.81 -4.11 -2.05
CA ALA A 76 16.08 -4.88 -1.06
C ALA A 76 14.97 -5.70 -1.71
N VAL A 77 14.49 -6.71 -0.98
CA VAL A 77 13.27 -7.42 -1.34
C VAL A 77 12.23 -7.14 -0.26
N VAL A 78 11.18 -6.45 -0.67
CA VAL A 78 9.98 -6.23 0.13
C VAL A 78 9.00 -7.35 -0.17
N TYR A 79 8.30 -7.81 0.86
CA TYR A 79 7.34 -8.89 0.77
C TYR A 79 5.93 -8.37 1.06
N PHE A 80 4.95 -8.84 0.30
CA PHE A 80 3.54 -8.56 0.51
C PHE A 80 2.85 -9.85 0.96
N GLU A 81 2.46 -9.92 2.23
CA GLU A 81 1.69 -11.02 2.78
C GLU A 81 0.23 -10.57 2.91
N VAL A 82 -0.60 -11.01 1.97
CA VAL A 82 -2.03 -10.69 1.94
C VAL A 82 -2.80 -11.76 2.69
N ASP A 83 -3.58 -11.35 3.69
CA ASP A 83 -4.41 -12.23 4.54
C ASP A 83 -3.65 -13.41 5.18
N GLY A 84 -2.36 -13.23 5.49
CA GLY A 84 -1.50 -14.29 6.03
C GLY A 84 -1.13 -15.39 5.02
N GLY A 85 -1.32 -15.12 3.72
CA GLY A 85 -1.01 -16.03 2.62
C GLY A 85 0.49 -16.16 2.31
N GLN A 86 0.83 -16.73 1.16
CA GLN A 86 2.23 -16.82 0.73
C GLN A 86 2.77 -15.42 0.40
N PRO A 87 3.92 -15.01 0.97
CA PRO A 87 4.49 -13.69 0.68
C PRO A 87 4.90 -13.52 -0.78
N LEU A 88 4.47 -12.43 -1.40
CA LEU A 88 4.80 -12.03 -2.77
C LEU A 88 5.97 -11.04 -2.77
N GLN A 89 6.92 -11.21 -3.67
CA GLN A 89 8.19 -10.46 -3.65
C GLN A 89 8.14 -9.26 -4.58
N MET A 90 8.70 -8.16 -4.11
CA MET A 90 8.96 -6.96 -4.88
C MET A 90 10.42 -6.52 -4.65
N PRO A 91 11.26 -6.42 -5.68
CA PRO A 91 12.53 -5.73 -5.56
C PRO A 91 12.27 -4.25 -5.30
N ALA A 92 13.04 -3.66 -4.41
CA ALA A 92 12.85 -2.28 -3.99
C ALA A 92 14.18 -1.60 -3.68
N THR A 93 14.25 -0.31 -3.94
CA THR A 93 15.25 0.58 -3.35
C THR A 93 14.61 1.32 -2.18
N CYS A 94 15.18 1.16 -0.99
CA CYS A 94 14.69 1.84 0.20
C CYS A 94 15.71 2.86 0.72
N GLY A 95 15.23 4.06 1.05
CA GLY A 95 16.02 5.13 1.63
C GLY A 95 15.19 5.98 2.58
N ASP A 96 15.67 7.18 2.89
CA ASP A 96 15.08 8.05 3.93
C ASP A 96 13.62 8.49 3.65
N HIS A 97 13.16 8.34 2.39
CA HIS A 97 11.82 8.75 1.97
C HIS A 97 10.80 7.60 1.90
N GLY A 98 11.27 6.36 1.95
CA GLY A 98 10.42 5.19 1.74
C GLY A 98 11.13 4.07 0.98
N CYS A 99 10.34 3.05 0.64
CA CYS A 99 10.71 1.97 -0.27
C CYS A 99 9.97 2.13 -1.58
N TYR A 100 10.69 2.12 -2.68
CA TYR A 100 10.17 2.27 -4.04
C TYR A 100 10.50 1.02 -4.83
N GLN A 101 9.56 0.57 -5.66
CA GLN A 101 9.77 -0.54 -6.57
C GLN A 101 11.04 -0.31 -7.41
N ASP A 102 11.85 -1.36 -7.50
CA ASP A 102 12.93 -1.46 -8.47
C ASP A 102 12.49 -2.35 -9.64
N PHE A 103 13.21 -2.27 -10.76
CA PHE A 103 12.92 -3.06 -11.95
C PHE A 103 13.75 -4.34 -12.04
N MET A 104 14.74 -4.50 -11.16
CA MET A 104 15.66 -5.63 -11.17
C MET A 104 15.56 -6.44 -9.88
N LEU A 105 15.35 -7.75 -10.00
CA LEU A 105 15.43 -8.67 -8.86
C LEU A 105 16.72 -9.49 -8.99
N GLY A 106 17.74 -9.11 -8.24
CA GLY A 106 19.10 -9.64 -8.40
C GLY A 106 19.76 -9.07 -9.66
N GLY A 107 19.78 -9.85 -10.74
CA GLY A 107 20.42 -9.47 -12.01
C GLY A 107 19.49 -9.54 -13.23
N GLU A 108 18.21 -9.86 -13.04
CA GLU A 108 17.23 -9.99 -14.12
C GLU A 108 16.04 -9.02 -13.92
N PRO A 109 15.37 -8.62 -15.03
CA PRO A 109 14.16 -7.83 -14.95
C PRO A 109 13.08 -8.51 -14.12
N TRP A 110 12.44 -7.74 -13.25
CA TRP A 110 11.35 -8.24 -12.42
C TRP A 110 10.14 -8.59 -13.28
N PRO A 111 9.62 -9.84 -13.23
CA PRO A 111 8.58 -10.26 -14.15
C PRO A 111 7.23 -9.56 -13.91
N VAL A 112 6.58 -9.12 -14.99
CA VAL A 112 5.21 -8.57 -14.97
C VAL A 112 4.19 -9.53 -14.33
N SER A 113 4.42 -10.84 -14.41
CA SER A 113 3.58 -11.83 -13.73
C SER A 113 3.63 -11.72 -12.20
N GLN A 114 4.77 -11.34 -11.63
CA GLN A 114 4.91 -11.13 -10.18
C GLN A 114 4.28 -9.80 -9.75
N MET A 115 4.48 -8.74 -10.54
CA MET A 115 3.77 -7.47 -10.40
C MET A 115 2.24 -7.68 -10.34
N ARG A 116 1.71 -8.42 -11.32
CA ARG A 116 0.28 -8.78 -11.39
C ARG A 116 -0.18 -9.64 -10.22
N ALA A 117 0.67 -10.53 -9.72
CA ALA A 117 0.33 -11.34 -8.56
C ALA A 117 0.09 -10.44 -7.34
N ILE A 118 0.92 -9.42 -7.12
CA ILE A 118 0.75 -8.46 -6.02
C ILE A 118 -0.55 -7.68 -6.18
N THR A 119 -0.77 -7.03 -7.33
CA THR A 119 -1.98 -6.22 -7.54
C THR A 119 -3.26 -7.07 -7.49
N SER A 120 -3.23 -8.29 -8.03
CA SER A 120 -4.37 -9.23 -7.94
C SER A 120 -4.64 -9.61 -6.49
N ALA A 121 -3.61 -9.89 -5.68
CA ALA A 121 -3.79 -10.23 -4.27
C ALA A 121 -4.34 -9.02 -3.48
N LEU A 122 -3.80 -7.82 -3.72
CA LEU A 122 -4.31 -6.58 -3.12
C LEU A 122 -5.78 -6.33 -3.46
N ARG A 123 -6.21 -6.64 -4.68
CA ARG A 123 -7.61 -6.49 -5.13
C ARG A 123 -8.56 -7.47 -4.44
N SER A 124 -8.13 -8.69 -4.17
CA SER A 124 -9.00 -9.74 -3.62
C SER A 124 -8.92 -9.88 -2.10
N GLY A 125 -7.87 -9.34 -1.49
CA GLY A 125 -7.59 -9.52 -0.07
C GLY A 125 -8.36 -8.57 0.85
N SER A 126 -8.24 -8.81 2.16
CA SER A 126 -8.83 -7.97 3.21
C SER A 126 -7.79 -7.15 3.97
N SER A 127 -6.56 -7.64 4.07
CA SER A 127 -5.44 -6.98 4.74
C SER A 127 -4.11 -7.35 4.07
N VAL A 128 -3.13 -6.46 4.15
CA VAL A 128 -1.76 -6.75 3.71
C VAL A 128 -0.74 -6.32 4.75
N ASP A 129 0.17 -7.23 5.06
CA ASP A 129 1.42 -6.93 5.72
C ASP A 129 2.52 -6.72 4.68
N VAL A 130 3.20 -5.58 4.79
CA VAL A 130 4.38 -5.28 4.00
C VAL A 130 5.59 -5.55 4.89
N LEU A 131 6.41 -6.52 4.49
CA LEU A 131 7.53 -7.02 5.28
C LEU A 131 8.87 -6.76 4.62
N LEU A 132 9.89 -6.67 5.47
CA LEU A 132 11.28 -6.59 5.08
C LEU A 132 12.12 -7.37 6.10
N GLY A 133 13.00 -8.25 5.62
CA GLY A 133 13.80 -9.11 6.49
C GLY A 133 12.96 -9.96 7.46
N GLY A 134 11.74 -10.36 7.03
CA GLY A 134 10.79 -11.12 7.84
C GLY A 134 10.06 -10.30 8.92
N LYS A 135 10.21 -8.98 8.94
CA LYS A 135 9.55 -8.09 9.90
C LYS A 135 8.52 -7.22 9.21
N ILE A 136 7.39 -7.01 9.87
CA ILE A 136 6.33 -6.12 9.38
C ILE A 136 6.82 -4.67 9.46
N MET A 137 6.86 -3.99 8.32
CA MET A 137 7.10 -2.54 8.21
C MET A 137 5.80 -1.77 8.37
N SER A 138 4.75 -2.22 7.68
CA SER A 138 3.45 -1.57 7.63
C SER A 138 2.35 -2.60 7.41
N ARG A 139 1.18 -2.34 8.00
CA ARG A 139 -0.06 -3.07 7.73
C ARG A 139 -1.09 -2.13 7.14
N PHE A 140 -1.82 -2.60 6.14
CA PHE A 140 -2.93 -1.87 5.50
C PHE A 140 -4.20 -2.71 5.45
N ASP A 141 -5.33 -2.03 5.60
CA ASP A 141 -6.64 -2.59 5.35
C ASP A 141 -6.96 -2.42 3.85
N LEU A 142 -7.44 -3.50 3.23
CA LEU A 142 -7.70 -3.57 1.79
C LEU A 142 -9.19 -3.33 1.46
N SER A 143 -10.01 -2.91 2.42
CA SER A 143 -11.42 -2.57 2.16
C SER A 143 -11.50 -1.50 1.08
N GLY A 144 -12.21 -1.80 0.00
CA GLY A 144 -12.33 -0.89 -1.15
C GLY A 144 -11.21 -0.99 -2.19
N SER A 145 -10.15 -1.76 -1.95
CA SER A 145 -9.04 -1.96 -2.89
C SER A 145 -9.51 -2.48 -4.24
N SER A 146 -10.42 -3.47 -4.27
CA SER A 146 -10.94 -4.06 -5.50
C SER A 146 -11.59 -3.01 -6.42
N ALA A 147 -12.36 -2.09 -5.84
CA ALA A 147 -13.04 -1.06 -6.60
C ALA A 147 -12.04 -0.03 -7.12
N ALA A 148 -11.15 0.45 -6.25
CA ALA A 148 -10.20 1.49 -6.58
C ALA A 148 -9.14 1.02 -7.59
N LEU A 149 -8.53 -0.14 -7.38
CA LEU A 149 -7.58 -0.75 -8.34
C LEU A 149 -8.28 -1.17 -9.64
N GLY A 150 -9.54 -1.60 -9.58
CA GLY A 150 -10.33 -1.91 -10.77
C GLY A 150 -10.64 -0.66 -11.62
N GLU A 151 -10.99 0.45 -10.97
CA GLU A 151 -11.19 1.74 -11.62
C GLU A 151 -9.90 2.30 -12.19
N PHE A 152 -8.79 2.16 -11.47
CA PHE A 152 -7.47 2.54 -11.96
C PHE A 152 -7.09 1.73 -13.20
N ALA A 153 -7.21 0.39 -13.14
CA ALA A 153 -6.95 -0.49 -14.28
C ALA A 153 -7.84 -0.19 -15.51
N ALA A 154 -9.05 0.33 -15.32
CA ALA A 154 -9.93 0.73 -16.42
C ALA A 154 -9.49 2.05 -17.10
N ARG A 155 -8.66 2.86 -16.43
CA ARG A 155 -8.21 4.19 -16.90
C ARG A 155 -6.78 4.20 -17.46
N THR A 156 -6.00 3.17 -17.18
CA THR A 156 -4.62 3.03 -17.66
C THR A 156 -4.42 1.70 -18.40
N GLN A 157 -3.35 1.62 -19.18
CA GLN A 157 -2.90 0.38 -19.84
C GLN A 157 -1.66 -0.20 -19.15
N CYS A 158 -1.55 -0.02 -17.82
CA CYS A 158 -0.36 -0.41 -17.10
C CYS A 158 -0.19 -1.92 -16.98
N ASP A 159 0.95 -2.42 -17.42
CA ASP A 159 1.35 -3.80 -17.24
C ASP A 159 1.54 -4.11 -15.74
N GLY A 160 0.82 -5.13 -15.27
CA GLY A 160 0.88 -5.56 -13.88
C GLY A 160 -0.34 -5.16 -13.03
N LEU A 161 -1.36 -4.47 -13.58
CA LEU A 161 -2.66 -4.23 -12.92
C LEU A 161 -3.71 -5.34 -13.15
#